data_AF-A0A8S0Z3P4-F1
#
_entry.id   AF-A0A8S0Z3P4-F1
#
_cell.length_a   1.000
_cell.length_b   1.000
_cell.length_c   1.000
_cell.angle_alpha   90.00
_cell.angle_beta   90.00
_cell.angle_gamma   90.00
#
_symmetry.space_group_name_H-M   'P 1'
#
loop_
_entity.id
_entity.type
_entity.pdbx_description
1 polymer ?
#
loop_
_entity_poly.entity_id
_entity_poly.type
_entity_poly.pdbx_seq_one_letter_code
_entity_poly.pdbx_strand_id
1 'polypeptide(L)'
;MGKHFGELAVIRGIVYYKLSPHEQKPYAGAITLGIPNLVPRTMATIWTYLPVFILGYATYVGVEEAYHLSKRKDPRDYMNEVDPNPDPCKEKREQREKEKREKEKK
;
A
#
# COMPACT_ATOMS: atom_id res chain seq x y z
N MET A 1 25.47 -35.09 13.14
CA MET A 1 26.71 -35.10 13.94
C MET A 1 26.58 -34.03 15.01
N GLY A 2 26.00 -34.37 16.16
CA GLY A 2 25.65 -33.41 17.21
C GLY A 2 26.67 -33.47 18.34
N LYS A 3 27.27 -32.33 18.68
CA LYS A 3 28.12 -32.22 19.87
C LYS A 3 27.24 -32.31 21.12
N HIS A 4 27.62 -33.16 22.08
CA HIS A 4 26.93 -33.30 23.36
C HIS A 4 27.52 -32.37 24.42
N PHE A 5 26.77 -32.11 25.48
CA PHE A 5 27.28 -31.41 26.66
C PHE A 5 28.55 -32.11 27.18
N GLY A 6 29.65 -31.36 27.27
CA GLY A 6 30.99 -31.89 27.56
C GLY A 6 31.97 -31.81 26.37
N GLU A 7 31.49 -31.81 25.13
CA GLU A 7 32.31 -31.78 23.91
C GLU A 7 32.23 -30.46 23.12
N LEU A 8 31.53 -29.45 23.64
CA LEU A 8 31.28 -28.21 22.90
C LEU A 8 32.54 -27.36 22.75
N ALA A 9 33.22 -27.06 23.87
CA ALA A 9 34.35 -26.15 23.93
C ALA A 9 35.18 -26.38 25.19
N VAL A 10 36.48 -26.08 25.10
CA VAL A 10 37.39 -26.05 26.25
C VAL A 10 37.46 -24.61 26.75
N ILE A 11 36.77 -24.32 27.85
CA ILE A 11 36.74 -23.00 28.50
C ILE A 11 37.46 -23.12 29.84
N ARG A 12 38.39 -22.20 30.14
CA ARG A 12 39.18 -22.19 31.39
C ARG A 12 39.08 -20.82 32.05
N GLY A 13 38.98 -20.78 33.37
CA GLY A 13 39.12 -19.55 34.16
C GLY A 13 37.92 -18.59 34.18
N ILE A 14 36.70 -19.06 33.87
CA ILE A 14 35.49 -18.23 33.97
C ILE A 14 34.63 -18.70 35.15
N VAL A 15 34.24 -17.77 36.02
CA VAL A 15 33.35 -18.01 37.15
C VAL A 15 32.04 -17.26 36.91
N TYR A 16 30.91 -17.97 36.99
CA TYR A 16 29.58 -17.40 36.81
C TYR A 16 28.81 -17.42 38.13
N TYR A 17 28.17 -16.32 38.47
CA TYR A 17 27.30 -16.21 39.65
C TYR A 17 25.84 -16.16 39.21
N LYS A 18 24.96 -16.85 39.95
CA LYS A 18 23.52 -16.89 39.69
C LYS A 18 22.76 -16.90 41.01
N LEU A 19 21.64 -16.17 41.06
CA LEU A 19 20.66 -16.27 42.15
C LEU A 19 19.59 -17.33 41.83
N SER A 20 19.03 -17.95 42.87
CA SER A 20 17.85 -18.82 42.72
C SER A 20 16.68 -18.03 42.12
N PRO A 21 15.87 -18.63 41.23
CA PRO A 21 14.71 -17.94 40.63
C PRO A 21 13.70 -17.41 41.66
N HIS A 22 13.57 -18.08 42.81
CA HIS A 22 12.65 -17.68 43.88
C HIS A 22 13.06 -16.38 44.59
N GLU A 23 14.35 -16.01 44.49
CA GLU A 23 14.91 -14.79 45.07
C GLU A 23 14.90 -13.61 44.08
N GLN A 24 14.61 -13.89 42.80
CA GLN A 24 14.61 -12.88 41.74
C GLN A 24 13.21 -12.31 41.52
N LYS A 25 13.16 -11.02 41.20
CA LYS A 25 11.91 -10.39 40.72
C LYS A 25 11.79 -10.65 39.21
N PRO A 26 10.72 -11.30 38.73
CA PRO A 26 10.62 -11.69 37.32
C PRO A 26 10.56 -10.50 36.34
N TYR A 27 10.07 -9.35 36.80
CA TYR A 27 9.96 -8.11 36.00
C TYR A 27 10.81 -6.96 36.54
N ALA A 28 11.95 -7.27 37.16
CA ALA A 28 12.87 -6.25 37.64
C ALA A 28 13.24 -5.26 36.52
N GLY A 29 12.95 -3.97 36.71
CA GLY A 29 13.30 -2.93 35.75
C GLY A 29 12.55 -2.97 34.42
N ALA A 30 11.42 -3.67 34.32
CA ALA A 30 10.67 -3.77 33.06
C ALA A 30 10.27 -2.39 32.49
N ILE A 31 9.85 -1.46 33.35
CA ILE A 31 9.46 -0.10 32.93
C ILE A 31 10.70 0.79 32.83
N THR A 32 11.56 0.80 33.87
CA THR A 32 12.68 1.74 33.98
C THR A 32 13.85 1.42 33.05
N LEU A 33 14.09 0.15 32.75
CA LEU A 33 15.17 -0.31 31.86
C LEU A 33 14.62 -0.94 30.59
N GLY A 34 13.50 -1.66 30.66
CA GLY A 34 12.92 -2.33 29.50
C GLY A 34 12.41 -1.37 28.44
N ILE A 35 11.58 -0.39 28.80
CA ILE A 35 11.03 0.58 27.84
C ILE A 35 12.13 1.45 27.21
N PRO A 36 13.06 2.05 27.99
CA PRO A 36 14.15 2.82 27.39
C PRO A 36 15.08 2.01 26.49
N ASN A 37 15.20 0.69 26.70
CA ASN A 37 15.99 -0.18 25.83
C ASN A 37 15.21 -0.68 24.60
N LEU A 38 13.87 -0.71 24.66
CA LEU A 38 13.02 -1.08 23.52
C LEU A 38 13.14 -0.04 22.39
N VAL A 39 13.14 1.25 22.74
CA VAL A 39 13.18 2.37 21.76
C VAL A 39 14.42 2.32 20.84
N PRO A 40 15.67 2.27 21.34
CA PRO A 40 16.84 2.22 20.46
C PRO A 40 16.88 0.92 19.64
N ARG A 41 16.35 -0.19 20.18
CA ARG A 41 16.26 -1.48 19.47
C ARG A 41 15.29 -1.41 18.30
N THR A 42 14.11 -0.85 18.49
CA THR A 42 13.15 -0.69 17.40
C THR A 42 13.70 0.29 16.36
N MET A 43 14.21 1.45 16.79
CA MET A 43 14.79 2.46 15.91
C MET A 43 15.93 1.92 15.04
N ALA A 44 16.79 1.05 15.58
CA ALA A 44 17.86 0.40 14.82
C ALA A 44 17.34 -0.50 13.67
N THR A 45 16.13 -1.05 13.80
CA THR A 45 15.53 -1.98 12.84
C THR A 45 14.47 -1.35 11.91
N ILE A 46 13.99 -0.15 12.23
CA ILE A 46 12.91 0.53 11.49
C ILE A 46 13.20 0.59 9.99
N TRP A 47 14.42 0.93 9.60
CA TRP A 47 14.80 1.07 8.19
C TRP A 47 14.74 -0.24 7.39
N THR A 48 14.76 -1.39 8.06
CA THR A 48 14.71 -2.69 7.38
C THR A 48 13.29 -3.04 6.93
N TYR A 49 12.28 -2.76 7.75
CA TYR A 49 10.91 -3.19 7.46
C TYR A 49 9.99 -2.05 7.04
N LEU A 50 10.19 -0.84 7.57
CA LEU A 50 9.30 0.29 7.34
C LEU A 50 9.13 0.66 5.85
N PRO A 51 10.19 0.65 5.00
CA PRO A 51 10.03 0.98 3.58
C PRO A 51 9.06 0.05 2.85
N VAL A 52 9.07 -1.25 3.19
CA VAL A 52 8.20 -2.25 2.56
C VAL A 52 6.73 -1.99 2.95
N PHE A 53 6.47 -1.65 4.21
CA PHE A 53 5.13 -1.30 4.66
C PHE A 53 4.61 -0.01 4.02
N ILE A 54 5.46 1.04 3.95
CA ILE A 54 5.09 2.31 3.31
C ILE A 54 4.77 2.07 1.83
N LEU A 55 5.60 1.29 1.12
CA LEU A 55 5.39 0.98 -0.29
C LEU A 55 4.08 0.21 -0.52
N GLY A 56 3.82 -0.80 0.31
CA GLY A 56 2.58 -1.57 0.24
C GLY A 56 1.35 -0.70 0.48
N TYR A 57 1.39 0.16 1.50
CA TYR A 57 0.29 1.08 1.80
C TYR A 57 0.06 2.10 0.69
N ALA A 58 1.12 2.73 0.17
CA ALA A 58 1.02 3.69 -0.92
C ALA A 58 0.43 3.06 -2.19
N THR A 59 0.82 1.82 -2.50
CA THR A 59 0.31 1.07 -3.64
C THR A 59 -1.17 0.73 -3.46
N TYR A 60 -1.57 0.29 -2.26
CA TYR A 60 -2.96 -0.01 -1.96
C TYR A 60 -3.88 1.20 -2.17
N VAL A 61 -3.52 2.34 -1.57
CA VAL A 61 -4.30 3.58 -1.70
C VAL A 61 -4.36 4.05 -3.15
N GLY A 62 -3.22 4.06 -3.85
CA GLY A 62 -3.17 4.50 -5.25
C GLY A 62 -4.01 3.63 -6.18
N VAL A 63 -4.04 2.31 -5.96
CA VAL A 63 -4.84 1.37 -6.76
C VAL A 63 -6.34 1.54 -6.47
N GLU A 64 -6.74 1.68 -5.20
CA GLU A 64 -8.15 1.90 -4.88
C GLU A 64 -8.67 3.22 -5.45
N GLU A 65 -7.92 4.31 -5.32
CA GLU A 65 -8.29 5.61 -5.88
C GLU A 65 -8.42 5.54 -7.42
N ALA A 66 -7.43 4.95 -8.09
CA ALA A 66 -7.47 4.75 -9.54
C ALA A 66 -8.66 3.88 -9.97
N TYR A 67 -8.95 2.81 -9.22
CA TYR A 67 -10.10 1.94 -9.48
C TYR A 67 -11.43 2.70 -9.34
N HIS A 68 -11.59 3.50 -8.29
CA HIS A 68 -12.77 4.32 -8.08
C HIS A 68 -12.95 5.39 -9.17
N LEU A 69 -11.87 5.99 -9.66
CA LEU A 69 -11.90 6.93 -10.76
C LEU A 69 -12.25 6.26 -12.09
N SER A 70 -11.67 5.08 -12.37
CA SER A 70 -11.90 4.33 -13.61
C SER A 70 -13.34 3.86 -13.80
N LYS A 71 -14.09 3.68 -12.71
CA LYS A 71 -15.52 3.34 -12.75
C LYS A 71 -16.42 4.52 -13.13
N ARG A 72 -15.92 5.75 -13.03
CA ARG A 72 -16.69 6.94 -13.40
C ARG A 72 -16.66 7.09 -14.92
N LYS A 73 -17.78 7.55 -15.48
CA LYS A 73 -17.88 7.88 -16.90
C LYS A 73 -17.07 9.14 -17.18
N ASP A 74 -16.23 9.15 -18.21
CA ASP A 74 -15.56 10.36 -18.68
C ASP A 74 -16.48 11.10 -19.67
N PRO A 75 -16.84 12.37 -19.44
CA PRO A 75 -17.65 13.14 -20.39
C PRO A 75 -16.99 13.28 -21.78
N ARG A 76 -15.67 13.14 -21.89
CA ARG A 76 -14.94 13.30 -23.16
C ARG A 76 -15.25 12.22 -24.18
N ASP A 77 -15.58 11.02 -23.71
CA ASP A 77 -15.87 9.87 -24.57
C ASP A 77 -17.16 10.07 -25.39
N TYR A 78 -18.08 10.93 -24.90
CA TYR A 78 -19.40 11.13 -25.52
C TYR A 78 -19.48 12.36 -26.45
N MET A 79 -18.39 13.11 -26.65
CA MET A 79 -18.45 14.39 -27.39
C MET A 79 -18.65 14.23 -28.91
N ASN A 80 -18.23 13.09 -29.48
CA ASN A 80 -18.27 12.82 -30.92
C ASN A 80 -19.16 11.62 -31.28
N GLU A 81 -19.90 11.08 -30.32
CA GLU A 81 -20.82 9.98 -30.60
C GLU A 81 -22.08 10.49 -31.31
N VAL A 82 -22.55 9.73 -32.30
CA VAL A 82 -23.84 9.99 -32.95
C VAL A 82 -24.93 9.61 -31.96
N ASP A 83 -25.84 10.55 -31.67
CA ASP A 83 -26.98 10.29 -30.79
C ASP A 83 -27.73 9.03 -31.29
N PRO A 84 -27.79 7.94 -30.48
CA PRO A 84 -28.42 6.69 -30.91
C PRO A 84 -29.95 6.79 -31.00
N ASN A 85 -30.53 7.88 -30.49
CA ASN A 85 -31.94 8.22 -30.62
C ASN A 85 -32.08 9.67 -31.12
N PRO A 86 -31.84 9.93 -32.41
CA PRO A 86 -31.96 11.26 -32.95
C PRO A 86 -33.44 11.68 -33.00
N ASP A 87 -33.72 12.93 -32.65
CA ASP A 87 -35.06 13.49 -32.81
C ASP A 87 -35.42 13.45 -34.32
N PRO A 88 -36.46 12.69 -34.75
CA PRO A 88 -36.77 12.50 -36.18
C PRO A 88 -37.15 13.81 -36.88
N CYS A 89 -37.51 14.83 -36.10
CA CYS A 89 -37.82 16.17 -36.57
C CYS A 89 -36.57 17.07 -36.78
N LYS A 90 -35.45 16.82 -36.08
CA LYS A 90 -34.17 17.55 -36.27
C LYS A 90 -33.44 17.02 -37.50
N GLU A 91 -33.36 15.70 -37.64
CA GLU A 91 -32.70 15.05 -38.78
C GLU A 91 -33.31 15.48 -40.12
N LYS A 92 -34.65 15.52 -40.21
CA LYS A 92 -35.37 16.04 -41.38
C LYS A 92 -35.09 17.52 -41.67
N ARG A 93 -34.80 18.36 -40.66
CA ARG A 93 -34.43 19.77 -40.88
C ARG A 93 -33.03 19.88 -41.44
N GLU A 94 -32.08 19.15 -40.89
CA GLU A 94 -30.69 19.13 -41.37
C GLU A 94 -30.58 18.57 -42.79
N GLN A 95 -31.32 17.50 -43.11
CA GLN A 95 -31.40 16.95 -44.47
C GLN A 95 -31.96 18.00 -45.45
N ARG A 96 -33.05 18.70 -45.08
CA ARG A 96 -33.62 19.79 -45.90
C ARG A 96 -32.66 20.96 -46.08
N GLU A 97 -31.88 21.33 -45.07
CA GLU A 97 -30.88 22.38 -45.19
C GLU A 97 -29.71 21.98 -46.06
N LYS A 98 -29.22 20.73 -45.95
CA LYS A 98 -28.17 20.20 -46.83
C LYS A 98 -28.61 20.21 -48.30
N GLU A 99 -29.85 19.79 -48.56
CA GLU A 99 -30.44 19.79 -49.90
C GLU A 99 -30.60 21.22 -50.47
N LYS A 100 -30.97 22.20 -49.63
CA LYS A 100 -31.00 23.62 -50.03
C LYS A 100 -29.60 24.15 -50.38
N ARG A 101 -28.59 23.85 -49.54
CA ARG A 101 -27.20 24.28 -49.77
C ARG A 101 -26.57 23.62 -51.01
N GLU A 102 -26.97 22.40 -51.36
CA GLU A 102 -26.56 21.75 -52.62
C GLU A 102 -27.22 22.39 -53.85
N LYS A 103 -28.50 22.77 -53.73
CA LYS A 103 -29.22 23.48 -54.80
C LYS A 103 -28.70 24.88 -55.05
N GLU A 104 -28.17 25.56 -54.03
CA GLU A 104 -27.51 26.87 -54.17
C GLU A 104 -26.09 26.79 -54.77
N LYS A 105 -25.45 25.61 -54.73
CA LYS A 105 -24.10 25.38 -55.29
C LYS A 105 -24.11 24.84 -56.72
N LYS A 106 -25.28 24.48 -57.25
CA LYS A 106 -25.52 24.06 -58.64
C LYS A 106 -26.00 25.25 -59.46
#